data_AF-A0A915Z1G6-F1
#
_entry.id   AF-A0A915Z1G6-F1
#
_cell.length_a   1.000
_cell.length_b   1.000
_cell.length_c   1.000
_cell.angle_alpha   90.00
_cell.angle_beta   90.00
_cell.angle_gamma   90.00
#
_symmetry.space_group_name_H-M   'P 1'
#
loop_
_entity.id
_entity.type
_entity.pdbx_description
1 polymer ?
#
loop_
_entity_poly.entity_id
_entity_poly.type
_entity_poly.pdbx_seq_one_letter_code
_entity_poly.pdbx_strand_id
1 'polypeptide(L)'
;MQSFLKAPNFSKTFFYKQPQNKYQEFCNAYAYYKQATLCDPKLNREKLSQECASEWKDVKKHDNVFIESKICEYYETIPTTVRSHQQILMSRNATPSSHHTPTPSTSKQYKEYIDITSLPKNAKSQYDAAVKINSAMKKISECEQMMEIASDDSMKVMLSSKLIEEQKVVSEQNARLNKLKRHADAQAKLAAKKDKLFEEGIVERYDTPGRPSAAMKDPELWDKIHDSIEFGAAHAKRRKVVIKHEQK
;
A
#
# COMPACT_ATOMS: atom_id res chain seq x y z
N MET A 1 10.69 1.33 -12.88
CA MET A 1 9.49 0.90 -12.12
C MET A 1 8.38 0.66 -13.11
N GLN A 2 7.89 -0.58 -13.26
CA GLN A 2 6.78 -0.92 -14.14
C GLN A 2 5.48 -0.82 -13.32
N SER A 3 4.58 0.08 -13.71
CA SER A 3 3.26 0.23 -13.08
C SER A 3 2.25 -0.65 -13.81
N PHE A 4 1.77 -1.70 -13.16
CA PHE A 4 0.67 -2.51 -13.68
C PHE A 4 -0.66 -1.79 -13.43
N LEU A 5 -1.46 -1.60 -14.49
CA LEU A 5 -2.84 -1.16 -14.37
C LEU A 5 -3.65 -2.32 -13.80
N LYS A 6 -3.72 -2.40 -12.46
CA LYS A 6 -4.63 -3.34 -11.81
C LYS A 6 -5.97 -2.63 -11.63
N ALA A 7 -6.99 -3.10 -12.34
CA ALA A 7 -8.35 -2.64 -12.10
C ALA A 7 -8.69 -2.90 -10.62
N PRO A 8 -9.18 -1.90 -9.88
CA PRO A 8 -9.57 -2.11 -8.49
C PRO A 8 -10.73 -3.13 -8.46
N ASN A 9 -10.53 -4.21 -7.70
CA ASN A 9 -11.53 -5.27 -7.55
C ASN A 9 -12.39 -4.95 -6.32
N PHE A 10 -13.57 -4.37 -6.55
CA PHE A 10 -14.53 -4.05 -5.49
C PHE A 10 -15.49 -5.20 -5.25
N SER A 11 -15.82 -5.44 -3.99
CA SER A 11 -16.70 -6.54 -3.61
C SER A 11 -18.15 -6.15 -3.78
N LYS A 12 -18.90 -6.90 -4.59
CA LYS A 12 -20.36 -6.80 -4.70
C LYS A 12 -21.11 -7.34 -3.46
N THR A 13 -20.39 -7.87 -2.46
CA THR A 13 -20.95 -8.46 -1.23
C THR A 13 -20.42 -7.79 0.04
N PHE A 14 -20.26 -6.46 0.01
CA PHE A 14 -19.59 -5.71 1.07
C PHE A 14 -20.28 -5.84 2.44
N PHE A 15 -21.61 -5.70 2.52
CA PHE A 15 -22.36 -5.80 3.77
C PHE A 15 -22.90 -7.21 4.00
N TYR A 16 -23.59 -7.76 3.01
CA TYR A 16 -24.30 -9.04 3.10
C TYR A 16 -23.79 -10.00 2.04
N LYS A 17 -23.35 -11.21 2.45
CA LYS A 17 -22.85 -12.23 1.53
C LYS A 17 -23.97 -12.88 0.71
N GLN A 18 -25.16 -12.97 1.28
CA GLN A 18 -26.37 -13.49 0.65
C GLN A 18 -27.52 -12.55 1.03
N PRO A 19 -27.83 -11.54 0.19
CA PRO A 19 -28.95 -10.66 0.46
C PRO A 19 -30.27 -11.44 0.31
N GLN A 20 -31.13 -11.37 1.32
CA GLN A 20 -32.46 -12.00 1.34
C GLN A 20 -33.59 -11.02 1.03
N ASN A 21 -33.34 -9.71 1.19
CA ASN A 21 -34.33 -8.65 0.99
C ASN A 21 -33.77 -7.56 0.06
N LYS A 22 -34.67 -6.85 -0.63
CA LYS A 22 -34.31 -5.72 -1.54
C LYS A 22 -33.48 -4.63 -0.85
N TYR A 23 -33.72 -4.40 0.43
CA TYR A 23 -32.89 -3.50 1.23
C TYR A 23 -31.42 -3.97 1.31
N GLN A 24 -31.18 -5.26 1.48
CA GLN A 24 -29.82 -5.81 1.58
C GLN A 24 -29.11 -5.78 0.23
N GLU A 25 -29.83 -6.02 -0.87
CA GLU A 25 -29.34 -5.84 -2.24
C GLU A 25 -28.95 -4.38 -2.48
N PHE A 26 -29.81 -3.45 -2.08
CA PHE A 26 -29.55 -2.01 -2.15
C PHE A 26 -28.33 -1.59 -1.34
N CYS A 27 -28.17 -2.08 -0.10
CA CYS A 27 -26.99 -1.79 0.71
C CYS A 27 -25.68 -2.23 0.04
N ASN A 28 -25.68 -3.42 -0.57
CA ASN A 28 -24.51 -3.93 -1.28
C ASN A 28 -24.22 -3.12 -2.55
N ALA A 29 -25.26 -2.75 -3.31
CA ALA A 29 -25.12 -1.93 -4.51
C ALA A 29 -24.61 -0.52 -4.19
N TYR A 30 -25.17 0.12 -3.15
CA TYR A 30 -24.74 1.43 -2.67
C TYR A 30 -23.28 1.41 -2.18
N ALA A 31 -22.87 0.33 -1.50
CA ALA A 31 -21.48 0.14 -1.09
C ALA A 31 -20.54 0.06 -2.28
N TYR A 32 -20.92 -0.73 -3.29
CA TYR A 32 -20.15 -0.86 -4.53
C TYR A 32 -20.03 0.48 -5.27
N TYR A 33 -21.12 1.24 -5.39
CA TYR A 33 -21.13 2.59 -5.96
C TYR A 33 -20.16 3.53 -5.23
N LYS A 34 -20.17 3.54 -3.90
CA LYS A 34 -19.26 4.36 -3.09
C LYS A 34 -17.79 3.91 -3.22
N GLN A 35 -17.55 2.60 -3.30
CA GLN A 35 -16.22 2.05 -3.56
C GLN A 35 -15.69 2.45 -4.94
N ALA A 36 -16.52 2.36 -5.97
CA ALA A 36 -16.17 2.71 -7.35
C ALA A 36 -15.91 4.22 -7.50
N THR A 37 -16.74 5.06 -6.88
CA THR A 37 -16.59 6.54 -6.94
C THR A 37 -15.37 7.04 -6.16
N LEU A 38 -15.12 6.50 -4.97
CA LEU A 38 -14.01 6.94 -4.10
C LEU A 38 -12.69 6.21 -4.37
N CYS A 39 -12.72 5.16 -5.19
CA CYS A 39 -11.57 4.29 -5.47
C CYS A 39 -10.91 3.70 -4.20
N ASP A 40 -11.67 3.56 -3.10
CA ASP A 40 -11.18 3.03 -1.83
C ASP A 40 -11.84 1.68 -1.53
N PRO A 41 -11.08 0.57 -1.45
CA PRO A 41 -11.63 -0.73 -1.10
C PRO A 41 -12.00 -0.88 0.39
N LYS A 42 -11.53 0.01 1.29
CA LYS A 42 -11.70 -0.09 2.75
C LYS A 42 -12.48 1.08 3.34
N LEU A 43 -13.70 1.32 2.84
CA LEU A 43 -14.60 2.29 3.45
C LEU A 43 -14.97 1.94 4.90
N ASN A 44 -15.16 2.98 5.72
CA ASN A 44 -15.72 2.84 7.05
C ASN A 44 -17.16 2.29 6.96
N ARG A 45 -17.32 1.04 7.41
CA ARG A 45 -18.57 0.27 7.34
C ARG A 45 -19.73 0.95 8.09
N GLU A 46 -19.44 1.61 9.21
CA GLU A 46 -20.46 2.25 10.05
C GLU A 46 -21.01 3.52 9.40
N LYS A 47 -20.12 4.41 8.95
CA LYS A 47 -20.49 5.63 8.22
C LYS A 47 -21.28 5.30 6.94
N LEU A 48 -20.81 4.29 6.20
CA LEU A 48 -21.45 3.86 4.97
C LEU A 48 -22.84 3.24 5.23
N SER A 49 -23.01 2.53 6.34
CA SER A 49 -24.32 1.99 6.75
C SER A 49 -25.31 3.11 7.10
N GLN A 50 -24.85 4.18 7.75
CA GLN A 50 -25.68 5.35 8.08
C GLN A 50 -26.10 6.12 6.82
N GLU A 51 -25.16 6.37 5.90
CA GLU A 51 -25.45 7.00 4.61
C GLU A 51 -26.45 6.16 3.80
N CYS A 52 -26.24 4.84 3.72
CA CYS A 52 -27.15 3.94 3.05
C CYS A 52 -28.55 3.93 3.69
N ALA A 53 -28.64 3.97 5.02
CA ALA A 53 -29.92 4.03 5.71
C ALA A 53 -30.67 5.34 5.46
N SER A 54 -29.94 6.45 5.25
CA SER A 54 -30.51 7.72 4.82
C SER A 54 -31.05 7.64 3.39
N GLU A 55 -30.22 7.18 2.44
CA GLU A 55 -30.60 7.05 1.03
C GLU A 55 -31.80 6.11 0.85
N TRP A 56 -31.81 4.99 1.58
CA TRP A 56 -32.90 4.02 1.53
C TRP A 56 -34.23 4.60 2.01
N LYS A 57 -34.24 5.58 2.92
CA LYS A 57 -35.50 6.22 3.36
C LYS A 57 -36.23 6.92 2.22
N ASP A 58 -35.50 7.40 1.23
CA ASP A 58 -36.07 8.06 0.06
C ASP A 58 -36.36 7.06 -1.06
N VAL A 59 -35.45 6.13 -1.32
CA VAL A 59 -35.62 5.11 -2.37
C VAL A 59 -36.78 4.14 -2.07
N LYS A 60 -37.00 3.78 -0.79
CA LYS A 60 -38.08 2.83 -0.41
C LYS A 60 -39.50 3.36 -0.61
N LYS A 61 -39.65 4.68 -0.85
CA LYS A 61 -40.96 5.31 -1.11
C LYS A 61 -41.46 5.03 -2.52
N HIS A 62 -40.57 4.59 -3.40
CA HIS A 62 -40.86 4.28 -4.79
C HIS A 62 -41.26 2.82 -4.98
N ASP A 63 -41.72 2.49 -6.20
CA ASP A 63 -42.11 1.16 -6.62
C ASP A 63 -40.91 0.22 -6.80
N ASN A 64 -41.17 -1.08 -6.79
CA ASN A 64 -40.12 -2.10 -6.82
C ASN A 64 -39.27 -2.03 -8.12
N VAL A 65 -39.89 -1.66 -9.25
CA VAL A 65 -39.20 -1.50 -10.53
C VAL A 65 -38.16 -0.38 -10.46
N PHE A 66 -38.50 0.75 -9.83
CA PHE A 66 -37.57 1.84 -9.59
C PHE A 66 -36.41 1.43 -8.68
N ILE A 67 -36.69 0.68 -7.61
CA ILE A 67 -35.67 0.19 -6.68
C ILE A 67 -34.67 -0.73 -7.40
N GLU A 68 -35.15 -1.65 -8.22
CA GLU A 68 -34.30 -2.54 -9.02
C GLU A 68 -33.46 -1.77 -10.05
N SER A 69 -34.06 -0.79 -10.73
CA SER A 69 -33.33 0.10 -11.64
C SER A 69 -32.21 0.84 -10.93
N LYS A 70 -32.45 1.34 -9.71
CA LYS A 70 -31.45 2.06 -8.91
C LYS A 70 -30.31 1.15 -8.46
N ILE A 71 -30.63 -0.09 -8.09
CA ILE A 71 -29.63 -1.12 -7.76
C ILE A 71 -28.72 -1.41 -8.96
N CYS A 72 -29.30 -1.54 -10.16
CA CYS A 72 -28.53 -1.76 -11.39
C CYS A 72 -27.60 -0.59 -11.70
N GLU A 73 -28.12 0.65 -11.63
CA GLU A 73 -27.34 1.88 -11.84
C GLU A 73 -26.10 1.94 -10.94
N TYR A 74 -26.24 1.57 -9.67
CA TYR A 74 -25.12 1.53 -8.74
C TYR A 74 -24.07 0.48 -9.08
N TYR A 75 -24.48 -0.70 -9.57
CA TYR A 75 -23.53 -1.72 -10.03
C TYR A 75 -22.87 -1.40 -11.37
N GLU A 76 -23.54 -0.63 -12.23
CA GLU A 76 -23.00 -0.16 -13.51
C GLU A 76 -21.99 0.98 -13.37
N THR A 77 -21.81 1.51 -12.16
CA THR A 77 -20.83 2.55 -11.90
C THR A 77 -19.42 2.03 -12.16
N ILE A 78 -18.80 2.56 -13.22
CA ILE A 78 -17.43 2.22 -13.62
C ILE A 78 -16.47 2.97 -12.69
N PRO A 79 -15.55 2.26 -12.00
CA PRO A 79 -14.49 2.91 -11.26
C PRO A 79 -13.63 3.76 -12.17
N THR A 80 -13.44 5.02 -11.82
CA THR A 80 -12.48 5.87 -12.53
C THR A 80 -11.12 5.20 -12.46
N THR A 81 -10.49 4.95 -13.61
CA THR A 81 -9.15 4.35 -13.70
C THR A 81 -8.10 5.34 -13.20
N VAL A 82 -8.09 5.61 -11.90
CA VAL A 82 -7.05 6.43 -11.28
C VAL A 82 -5.80 5.56 -11.26
N ARG A 83 -4.73 6.08 -11.88
CA ARG A 83 -3.38 5.53 -11.85
C ARG A 83 -3.04 5.20 -10.38
N SER A 84 -3.19 3.93 -10.03
CA SER A 84 -3.06 3.46 -8.65
C SER A 84 -1.58 3.53 -8.27
N HIS A 85 -1.15 4.68 -7.79
CA HIS A 85 -0.09 4.72 -6.80
C HIS A 85 -0.72 4.15 -5.54
N GLN A 86 -0.59 2.84 -5.33
CA GLN A 86 -0.96 2.20 -4.07
C GLN A 86 -0.17 2.89 -2.95
N GLN A 87 -0.74 3.93 -2.36
CA GLN A 87 -0.41 4.33 -1.02
C GLN A 87 -0.89 3.18 -0.15
N ILE A 88 0.05 2.32 0.22
CA ILE A 88 -0.14 1.28 1.21
C ILE A 88 -0.44 2.01 2.52
N LEU A 89 -1.71 2.39 2.72
CA LEU A 89 -2.25 2.76 4.02
C LEU A 89 -2.24 1.48 4.84
N MET A 90 -1.16 1.31 5.59
CA MET A 90 -1.11 0.43 6.75
C MET A 90 -2.34 0.75 7.60
N SER A 91 -3.34 -0.14 7.61
CA SER A 91 -4.42 -0.10 8.59
C SER A 91 -3.77 -0.20 9.97
N ARG A 92 -3.59 0.95 10.65
CA ARG A 92 -3.33 1.00 12.07
C ARG A 92 -4.63 0.63 12.76
N ASN A 93 -4.76 -0.63 13.18
CA ASN A 93 -5.65 -0.95 14.28
C ASN A 93 -5.00 -0.33 15.52
N ALA A 94 -5.41 0.89 15.86
CA ALA A 94 -5.07 1.52 17.13
C ALA A 94 -6.03 0.96 18.18
N THR A 95 -5.54 0.03 18.99
CA THR A 95 -6.14 -0.29 20.29
C THR A 95 -6.08 0.98 21.16
N PRO A 96 -7.11 1.34 21.93
CA PRO A 96 -7.00 2.45 22.88
C PRO A 96 -6.08 1.99 24.00
N SER A 97 -4.84 2.48 24.02
CA SER A 97 -3.94 2.27 25.16
C SER A 97 -4.39 3.18 26.29
N SER A 98 -4.77 2.55 27.39
CA SER A 98 -5.09 3.15 28.68
C SER A 98 -4.07 4.21 29.10
N HIS A 99 -4.59 5.27 29.73
CA HIS A 99 -3.81 6.28 30.43
C HIS A 99 -2.88 5.62 31.45
N HIS A 100 -1.57 5.69 31.19
CA HIS A 100 -0.56 5.41 32.21
C HIS A 100 0.30 6.65 32.41
N THR A 101 0.07 7.27 33.55
CA THR A 101 0.92 8.25 34.23
C THR A 101 2.38 7.80 34.18
N PRO A 102 3.34 8.68 33.84
CA PRO A 102 4.74 8.29 33.79
C PRO A 102 5.25 8.08 35.22
N THR A 103 5.44 6.81 35.59
CA THR A 103 6.26 6.43 36.75
C THR A 103 7.68 6.19 36.23
N PRO A 104 8.73 6.77 36.83
CA PRO A 104 10.10 6.55 36.38
C PRO A 104 10.56 5.17 36.84
N SER A 105 10.71 4.21 35.90
CA SER A 105 11.33 2.92 36.21
C SER A 105 12.80 2.90 35.76
N THR A 106 13.66 2.81 36.75
CA THR A 106 15.10 2.65 36.73
C THR A 106 15.57 1.46 35.88
N SER A 107 16.53 1.75 34.98
CA SER A 107 17.57 0.92 34.36
C SER A 107 17.37 -0.62 34.30
N LYS A 108 17.38 -1.20 33.07
CA LYS A 108 18.00 -2.51 32.75
C LYS A 108 17.86 -3.01 31.29
N GLN A 109 17.46 -2.21 30.29
CA GLN A 109 17.02 -2.78 29.00
C GLN A 109 17.93 -2.62 27.76
N TYR A 110 19.11 -1.99 27.84
CA TYR A 110 20.00 -1.80 26.67
C TYR A 110 21.34 -2.54 26.82
N LYS A 111 21.32 -3.87 26.89
CA LYS A 111 22.56 -4.66 26.90
C LYS A 111 22.84 -5.43 25.61
N GLU A 112 21.90 -5.48 24.68
CA GLU A 112 22.09 -6.24 23.44
C GLU A 112 22.42 -5.30 22.28
N TYR A 113 23.73 -5.12 22.05
CA TYR A 113 24.24 -4.45 20.86
C TYR A 113 23.87 -5.27 19.61
N ILE A 114 23.58 -4.59 18.51
CA ILE A 114 23.30 -5.26 17.25
C ILE A 114 24.62 -5.80 16.70
N ASP A 115 24.70 -7.12 16.50
CA ASP A 115 25.82 -7.74 15.79
C ASP A 115 25.78 -7.32 14.30
N ILE A 116 26.69 -6.42 13.97
CA ILE A 116 26.81 -5.83 12.64
C ILE A 116 27.56 -6.77 11.67
N THR A 117 28.27 -7.80 12.19
CA THR A 117 29.06 -8.74 11.37
C THR A 117 28.18 -9.74 10.62
N SER A 118 26.98 -10.00 11.15
CA SER A 118 25.96 -10.86 10.53
C SER A 118 25.18 -10.19 9.38
N LEU A 119 25.35 -8.88 9.15
CA LEU A 119 24.57 -8.16 8.14
C LEU A 119 25.10 -8.44 6.71
N PRO A 120 24.21 -8.63 5.72
CA PRO A 120 24.61 -8.81 4.33
C PRO A 120 25.45 -7.62 3.82
N LYS A 121 26.54 -7.90 3.10
CA LYS A 121 27.48 -6.86 2.58
C LYS A 121 26.80 -5.80 1.70
N ASN A 122 25.70 -6.14 1.05
CA ASN A 122 24.91 -5.26 0.18
C ASN A 122 23.86 -4.42 0.94
N ALA A 123 23.71 -4.60 2.26
CA ALA A 123 22.70 -3.95 3.08
C ALA A 123 23.23 -2.66 3.75
N LYS A 124 23.88 -1.77 2.99
CA LYS A 124 24.54 -0.55 3.52
C LYS A 124 23.63 0.29 4.41
N SER A 125 22.37 0.49 4.02
CA SER A 125 21.42 1.24 4.84
C SER A 125 21.01 0.53 6.14
N GLN A 126 21.01 -0.81 6.17
CA GLN A 126 20.78 -1.56 7.42
C GLN A 126 22.00 -1.46 8.34
N TYR A 127 23.20 -1.56 7.77
CA TYR A 127 24.47 -1.34 8.47
C TYR A 127 24.51 0.05 9.12
N ASP A 128 24.23 1.11 8.36
CA ASP A 128 24.27 2.48 8.87
C ASP A 128 23.25 2.72 10.00
N ALA A 129 22.07 2.09 9.92
CA ALA A 129 21.08 2.13 11.00
C ALA A 129 21.57 1.39 12.25
N ALA A 130 22.15 0.19 12.09
CA ALA A 130 22.71 -0.60 13.19
C ALA A 130 23.87 0.11 13.89
N VAL A 131 24.78 0.74 13.13
CA VAL A 131 25.88 1.55 13.70
C VAL A 131 25.34 2.72 14.52
N LYS A 132 24.30 3.41 14.04
CA LYS A 132 23.68 4.50 14.79
C LYS A 132 23.01 4.02 16.08
N ILE A 133 22.36 2.86 16.05
CA ILE A 133 21.78 2.23 17.24
C ILE A 133 22.87 1.92 18.26
N ASN A 134 23.94 1.25 17.85
CA ASN A 134 25.04 0.90 18.74
C ASN A 134 25.75 2.14 19.31
N SER A 135 25.94 3.19 18.51
CA SER A 135 26.51 4.46 18.96
C SER A 135 25.62 5.17 19.99
N ALA A 136 24.31 5.23 19.76
CA ALA A 136 23.35 5.81 20.70
C ALA A 136 23.25 4.99 21.99
N MET A 137 23.24 3.66 21.91
CA MET A 137 23.28 2.77 23.08
C MET A 137 24.54 2.99 23.91
N LYS A 138 25.71 3.15 23.28
CA LYS A 138 26.95 3.46 23.98
C LYS A 138 26.84 4.77 24.76
N LYS A 139 26.32 5.82 24.13
CA LYS A 139 26.11 7.13 24.80
C LYS A 139 25.10 7.05 25.94
N ILE A 140 24.05 6.25 25.81
CA ILE A 140 23.09 6.00 26.89
C ILE A 140 23.82 5.39 28.09
N SER A 141 24.59 4.33 27.87
CA SER A 141 25.37 3.70 28.94
C SER A 141 26.37 4.66 29.60
N GLU A 142 27.02 5.52 28.82
CA GLU A 142 27.90 6.58 29.35
C GLU A 142 27.11 7.59 30.20
N CYS A 143 25.94 8.04 29.74
CA CYS A 143 25.08 8.97 30.50
C CYS A 143 24.57 8.33 31.79
N GLU A 144 24.18 7.05 31.76
CA GLU A 144 23.75 6.30 32.95
C GLU A 144 24.88 6.22 33.99
N GLN A 145 26.10 5.87 33.57
CA GLN A 145 27.29 5.84 34.45
C GLN A 145 27.58 7.22 35.04
N MET A 146 27.52 8.27 34.22
CA MET A 146 27.73 9.65 34.69
C MET A 146 26.66 10.09 35.69
N MET A 147 25.41 9.65 35.51
CA MET A 147 24.32 9.96 36.45
C MET A 147 24.51 9.30 37.81
N GLU A 148 25.08 8.08 37.86
CA GLU A 148 25.36 7.37 39.12
C GLU A 148 26.42 8.08 39.98
N ILE A 149 27.43 8.70 39.34
CA ILE A 149 28.52 9.39 40.04
C ILE A 149 28.29 10.89 40.23
N ALA A 150 27.34 11.49 39.50
CA ALA A 150 27.07 12.92 39.60
C ALA A 150 26.44 13.26 40.95
N SER A 151 27.03 14.24 41.66
CA SER A 151 26.45 14.79 42.89
C SER A 151 25.59 16.03 42.64
N ASP A 152 25.85 16.75 41.55
CA ASP A 152 25.16 17.99 41.19
C ASP A 152 23.82 17.71 40.48
N ASP A 153 22.76 18.35 40.95
CA ASP A 153 21.40 18.14 40.43
C ASP A 153 21.21 18.75 39.03
N SER A 154 21.89 19.86 38.71
CA SER A 154 21.83 20.45 37.37
C SER A 154 22.46 19.53 36.32
N MET A 155 23.58 18.89 36.65
CA MET A 155 24.20 17.85 35.82
C MET A 155 23.28 16.65 35.63
N LYS A 156 22.59 16.19 36.68
CA LYS A 156 21.62 15.07 36.56
C LYS A 156 20.46 15.39 35.62
N VAL A 157 19.92 16.61 35.66
CA VAL A 157 18.85 17.06 34.76
C VAL A 157 19.33 17.10 33.31
N MET A 158 20.54 17.62 33.07
CA MET A 158 21.15 17.64 31.74
C MET A 158 21.36 16.22 31.18
N LEU A 159 21.93 15.32 31.99
CA LEU A 159 22.18 13.92 31.61
C LEU A 159 20.87 13.17 31.34
N SER A 160 19.84 13.39 32.16
CA SER A 160 18.51 12.81 31.95
C SER A 160 17.89 13.28 30.62
N SER A 161 18.08 14.55 30.27
CA SER A 161 17.60 15.11 29.00
C SER A 161 18.30 14.48 27.80
N LYS A 162 19.64 14.32 27.86
CA LYS A 162 20.42 13.61 26.84
C LYS A 162 20.04 12.13 26.72
N LEU A 163 19.77 11.47 27.85
CA LEU A 163 19.33 10.07 27.86
C LEU A 163 18.01 9.92 27.11
N ILE A 164 17.03 10.80 27.35
CA ILE A 164 15.74 10.79 26.63
C ILE A 164 15.95 11.01 25.13
N GLU A 165 16.83 11.92 24.74
CA GLU A 165 17.14 12.19 23.33
C GLU A 165 17.76 10.97 22.63
N GLU A 166 18.81 10.38 23.21
CA GLU A 166 19.46 9.19 22.64
C GLU A 166 18.51 7.98 22.65
N GLN A 167 17.62 7.86 23.64
CA GLN A 167 16.58 6.84 23.67
C GLN A 167 15.61 6.97 22.49
N LYS A 168 15.24 8.20 22.14
CA LYS A 168 14.44 8.50 20.96
C LYS A 168 15.17 8.09 19.68
N VAL A 169 16.48 8.39 19.58
CA VAL A 169 17.31 7.98 18.43
C VAL A 169 17.31 6.45 18.29
N VAL A 170 17.51 5.70 19.37
CA VAL A 170 17.45 4.23 19.35
C VAL A 170 16.11 3.72 18.85
N SER A 171 15.00 4.28 19.34
CA SER A 171 13.65 3.90 18.92
C SER A 171 13.41 4.15 17.43
N GLU A 172 13.77 5.34 16.94
CA GLU A 172 13.60 5.72 15.54
C GLU A 172 14.44 4.87 14.58
N GLN A 173 15.71 4.63 14.92
CA GLN A 173 16.58 3.80 14.10
C GLN A 173 16.16 2.33 14.10
N ASN A 174 15.65 1.80 15.22
CA ASN A 174 15.08 0.45 15.26
C ASN A 174 13.86 0.30 14.34
N ALA A 175 12.95 1.29 14.36
CA ALA A 175 11.82 1.30 13.44
C ALA A 175 12.28 1.32 11.97
N ARG A 176 13.30 2.14 11.65
CA ARG A 176 13.92 2.20 10.33
C ARG A 176 14.55 0.86 9.93
N LEU A 177 15.33 0.24 10.82
CA LEU A 177 16.00 -1.03 10.58
C LEU A 177 14.97 -2.13 10.28
N ASN A 178 13.89 -2.21 11.06
CA ASN A 178 12.81 -3.16 10.83
C ASN A 178 12.13 -2.97 9.47
N LYS A 179 11.91 -1.72 9.04
CA LYS A 179 11.37 -1.42 7.72
C LYS A 179 12.32 -1.91 6.60
N LEU A 180 13.61 -1.66 6.76
CA LEU A 180 14.63 -2.09 5.79
C LEU A 180 14.74 -3.61 5.69
N LYS A 181 14.66 -4.33 6.82
CA LYS A 181 14.63 -5.80 6.84
C LYS A 181 13.42 -6.35 6.08
N ARG A 182 12.22 -5.84 6.37
CA ARG A 182 10.99 -6.24 5.65
C ARG A 182 11.07 -5.98 4.14
N HIS A 183 11.69 -4.88 3.73
CA HIS A 183 11.89 -4.57 2.32
C HIS A 183 12.85 -5.57 1.65
N ALA A 184 13.96 -5.91 2.32
CA ALA A 184 14.89 -6.93 1.85
C ALA A 184 14.20 -8.30 1.71
N ASP A 185 13.38 -8.71 2.68
CA ASP A 185 12.62 -9.96 2.63
C ASP A 185 11.63 -9.98 1.46
N ALA A 186 10.94 -8.86 1.22
CA ALA A 186 10.01 -8.73 0.10
C ALA A 186 10.74 -8.84 -1.24
N GLN A 187 11.91 -8.19 -1.37
CA GLN A 187 12.75 -8.30 -2.56
C GLN A 187 13.26 -9.73 -2.77
N ALA A 188 13.71 -10.42 -1.72
CA ALA A 188 14.14 -11.81 -1.79
C ALA A 188 13.01 -12.74 -2.27
N LYS A 189 11.79 -12.55 -1.75
CA LYS A 189 10.60 -13.30 -2.19
C LYS A 189 10.26 -13.04 -3.66
N LEU A 190 10.43 -11.81 -4.14
CA LEU A 190 10.20 -11.47 -5.54
C LEU A 190 11.26 -12.08 -6.45
N ALA A 191 12.53 -12.04 -6.05
CA ALA A 191 13.63 -12.69 -6.77
C ALA A 191 13.37 -14.20 -6.91
N ALA A 192 13.05 -14.89 -5.81
CA ALA A 192 12.73 -16.31 -5.82
C ALA A 192 11.52 -16.65 -6.72
N LYS A 193 10.48 -15.82 -6.75
CA LYS A 193 9.36 -16.00 -7.68
C LYS A 193 9.79 -15.84 -9.13
N LYS A 194 10.64 -14.87 -9.42
CA LYS A 194 11.17 -14.64 -10.76
C LYS A 194 12.02 -15.82 -11.22
N ASP A 195 12.86 -16.36 -10.33
CA ASP A 195 13.70 -17.53 -10.60
C ASP A 195 12.85 -18.76 -10.95
N LYS A 196 11.75 -19.01 -10.23
CA LYS A 196 10.79 -20.06 -10.60
C LYS A 196 10.17 -19.87 -11.98
N LEU A 197 9.77 -18.64 -12.32
CA LEU A 197 9.21 -18.35 -13.64
C LEU A 197 10.25 -18.48 -14.77
N PHE A 198 11.54 -18.28 -14.47
CA PHE A 198 12.63 -18.59 -15.38
C PHE A 198 12.77 -20.09 -15.57
N GLU A 199 12.75 -20.88 -14.49
CA GLU A 199 12.82 -22.36 -14.56
C GLU A 199 11.64 -22.97 -15.33
N GLU A 200 10.43 -22.42 -15.15
CA GLU A 200 9.22 -22.82 -15.87
C GLU A 200 9.21 -22.39 -17.35
N GLY A 201 10.20 -21.62 -17.80
CA GLY A 201 10.29 -21.14 -19.19
C GLY A 201 9.25 -20.08 -19.56
N ILE A 202 8.52 -19.53 -18.57
CA ILE A 202 7.52 -18.48 -18.75
C ILE A 202 8.19 -17.11 -18.95
N VAL A 203 9.33 -16.90 -18.31
CA VAL A 203 10.11 -15.67 -18.38
C VAL A 203 11.49 -15.98 -18.96
N GLU A 204 11.96 -15.15 -19.88
CA GLU A 204 13.29 -15.28 -20.51
C GLU A 204 14.23 -14.18 -20.00
N ARG A 205 15.51 -14.52 -19.75
CA ARG A 205 16.52 -13.56 -19.30
C ARG A 205 17.19 -12.96 -20.53
N TYR A 206 17.23 -11.63 -20.58
CA TYR A 206 17.87 -10.87 -21.64
C TYR A 206 19.27 -10.50 -21.18
N ASP A 207 20.30 -11.07 -21.80
CA ASP A 207 21.69 -10.75 -21.47
C ASP A 207 22.21 -9.52 -22.23
N THR A 208 21.51 -9.08 -23.28
CA THR A 208 21.85 -7.89 -24.08
C THR A 208 20.63 -6.99 -24.32
N PRO A 209 20.80 -5.66 -24.43
CA PRO A 209 19.75 -4.78 -24.94
C PRO A 209 19.40 -5.19 -26.38
N GLY A 210 18.21 -5.73 -26.60
CA GLY A 210 17.82 -6.27 -27.91
C GLY A 210 16.51 -7.07 -27.87
N ARG A 211 16.00 -7.44 -29.06
CA ARG A 211 14.71 -8.13 -29.25
C ARG A 211 14.62 -9.42 -28.42
N PRO A 212 13.46 -9.74 -27.79
CA PRO A 212 13.15 -11.04 -27.22
C PRO A 212 13.36 -12.16 -28.20
N SER A 213 13.90 -13.30 -27.74
CA SER A 213 14.09 -14.47 -28.58
C SER A 213 12.76 -14.98 -29.15
N ALA A 214 11.66 -14.86 -28.39
CA ALA A 214 10.31 -15.15 -28.89
C ALA A 214 9.94 -14.33 -30.14
N ALA A 215 10.43 -13.11 -30.22
CA ALA A 215 10.14 -12.19 -31.30
C ALA A 215 11.24 -12.20 -32.39
N MET A 216 12.28 -13.01 -32.21
CA MET A 216 13.18 -13.46 -33.29
C MET A 216 12.58 -14.68 -34.03
N LYS A 217 11.67 -15.43 -33.39
CA LYS A 217 10.99 -16.59 -34.00
C LYS A 217 9.85 -16.21 -34.95
N ASP A 218 9.20 -15.08 -34.71
CA ASP A 218 8.19 -14.50 -35.60
C ASP A 218 8.56 -13.04 -35.90
N PRO A 219 9.25 -12.78 -37.03
CA PRO A 219 9.62 -11.43 -37.43
C PRO A 219 8.42 -10.50 -37.61
N GLU A 220 7.28 -11.04 -38.07
CA GLU A 220 6.05 -10.26 -38.30
C GLU A 220 5.34 -9.89 -36.99
N LEU A 221 5.54 -10.65 -35.92
CA LEU A 221 4.94 -10.35 -34.61
C LEU A 221 5.39 -8.98 -34.10
N TRP A 222 6.65 -8.60 -34.34
CA TRP A 222 7.16 -7.28 -33.98
C TRP A 222 6.52 -6.16 -34.78
N ASP A 223 6.38 -6.35 -36.09
CA ASP A 223 5.75 -5.38 -36.97
C ASP A 223 4.26 -5.23 -36.60
N LYS A 224 3.57 -6.35 -36.30
CA LYS A 224 2.18 -6.35 -35.78
C LYS A 224 2.05 -5.64 -34.44
N ILE A 225 3.00 -5.81 -33.51
CA ILE A 225 3.01 -5.09 -32.23
C ILE A 225 3.25 -3.60 -32.45
N HIS A 226 4.18 -3.23 -33.34
CA HIS A 226 4.47 -1.84 -33.68
C HIS A 226 3.27 -1.16 -34.35
N ASP A 227 2.66 -1.80 -35.35
CA ASP A 227 1.44 -1.36 -36.03
C ASP A 227 0.27 -1.22 -35.05
N SER A 228 0.20 -2.11 -34.05
CA SER A 228 -0.82 -2.05 -33.00
C SER A 228 -0.56 -0.98 -31.95
N ILE A 229 0.68 -0.50 -31.78
CA ILE A 229 1.01 0.60 -30.85
C ILE A 229 0.87 1.97 -31.54
N GLU A 230 1.04 2.03 -32.88
CA GLU A 230 0.71 3.20 -33.71
C GLU A 230 -0.81 3.43 -33.87
N PHE A 231 -1.53 3.54 -32.74
CA PHE A 231 -2.93 3.97 -32.69
C PHE A 231 -3.18 5.39 -33.23
N GLY A 232 -2.16 6.11 -33.70
CA GLY A 232 -2.31 7.39 -34.42
C GLY A 232 -2.95 7.24 -35.80
N ALA A 233 -2.61 6.20 -36.55
CA ALA A 233 -3.09 6.01 -37.93
C ALA A 233 -4.51 5.42 -37.99
N ALA A 234 -4.85 4.49 -37.08
CA ALA A 234 -6.19 3.91 -36.98
C ALA A 234 -7.26 4.94 -36.52
N HIS A 235 -6.89 5.88 -35.65
CA HIS A 235 -7.76 6.98 -35.21
C HIS A 235 -8.05 8.00 -36.33
N ALA A 236 -7.13 8.21 -37.28
CA ALA A 236 -7.35 9.11 -38.41
C ALA A 236 -8.43 8.57 -39.37
N LYS A 237 -8.49 7.25 -39.59
CA LYS A 237 -9.47 6.61 -40.48
C LYS A 237 -10.90 6.65 -39.95
N ARG A 238 -11.12 6.58 -38.62
CA ARG A 238 -12.48 6.63 -38.02
C ARG A 238 -13.12 8.02 -38.04
N ARG A 239 -12.34 9.11 -38.21
CA ARG A 239 -12.87 10.49 -38.22
C ARG A 239 -13.39 10.98 -39.58
N LYS A 240 -13.14 10.25 -40.69
CA LYS A 240 -13.58 10.67 -42.03
C LYS A 240 -14.96 10.16 -42.45
N VAL A 241 -15.61 9.31 -41.65
CA VAL A 241 -16.98 8.85 -41.91
C VAL A 241 -17.94 9.56 -40.95
N VAL A 242 -18.00 10.89 -41.03
CA VAL A 242 -19.18 11.63 -40.56
C VAL A 242 -20.14 11.64 -41.74
N ILE A 243 -21.20 10.86 -41.61
CA ILE A 243 -22.31 10.72 -42.55
C ILE A 243 -22.84 12.12 -42.89
N LYS A 244 -22.62 12.57 -44.12
CA LYS A 244 -23.42 13.67 -44.69
C LYS A 244 -24.82 13.11 -44.89
N HIS A 245 -25.77 13.53 -44.07
CA HIS A 245 -27.18 13.36 -44.39
C HIS A 245 -27.51 14.33 -45.54
N GLU A 246 -27.81 13.78 -46.71
CA GLU A 246 -28.42 14.54 -47.82
C GLU A 246 -29.84 14.94 -47.39
N GLN A 247 -30.09 16.25 -47.35
CA GLN A 247 -31.44 16.81 -47.24
C GLN A 247 -32.12 16.74 -48.61
N LYS A 248 -33.32 16.18 -48.66
CA LYS A 248 -34.26 16.32 -49.77
C LYS A 248 -35.65 16.62 -49.23
#